data_AF-A0A7S3KL36-F1
#
_entry.id   AF-A0A7S3KL36-F1
#
_cell.length_a   1.000
_cell.length_b   1.000
_cell.length_c   1.000
_cell.angle_alpha   90.00
_cell.angle_beta   90.00
_cell.angle_gamma   90.00
#
_symmetry.space_group_name_H-M   'P 1'
#
loop_
_entity.id
_entity.type
_entity.pdbx_description
1 polymer ?
#
loop_
_entity_poly.entity_id
_entity_poly.type
_entity_poly.pdbx_seq_one_letter_code
_entity_poly.pdbx_strand_id
1 'polypeptide(L)'
;LKEIAQEEVDARKKAVEREKIIDKEFVRIEDRVGGVIKEQRSKILSYFGPLVQEKKRSAYTILGSAKKKVDLSARTKICLPFSVKVKMLRCVKDKIGAGVYVVLAEIIERIGGGSVMYNYQKSMKNLHKLKGKILEYEKLKLRFLKEQNIDVSTQESEGIMAALEEAEEELHEDEQREQRSAPASRSSQRSKQQAPEIDEEKFEKLTFKQRHTRYRNFYAGFDDEEFYLDENLYLLYPPMNRARPSNCIQFRLVKLSDEKDIEDEVVAWGVFPLLNSELAFNEGRFKIPLLFGDVDEEVTLYRNIQGRVMKNLDTWLCNMYFEVEPLLIQKLIFDWQNREMYYDKEQLNKIHGYVLKREEDPDQNMAQPNAVRESFGGQSARSSRLKRKRSTVR
;
A
#
# COMPACT_ATOMS: atom_id res chain seq x y z
N LEU A 1 37.72 23.08 -35.40
CA LEU A 1 38.09 22.79 -33.99
C LEU A 1 38.04 24.03 -33.11
N LYS A 2 38.73 25.15 -33.44
CA LYS A 2 38.66 26.40 -32.64
C LYS A 2 37.27 27.07 -32.65
N GLU A 3 36.57 27.07 -33.78
CA GLU A 3 35.19 27.62 -33.87
C GLU A 3 34.17 26.83 -33.04
N ILE A 4 34.19 25.50 -33.10
CA ILE A 4 33.30 24.64 -32.32
C ILE A 4 33.52 24.84 -30.81
N ALA A 5 34.79 24.98 -30.39
CA ALA A 5 35.12 25.26 -28.99
C ALA A 5 34.62 26.64 -28.53
N GLN A 6 34.65 27.64 -29.42
CA GLN A 6 34.13 28.98 -29.14
C GLN A 6 32.60 28.96 -29.01
N GLU A 7 31.92 28.20 -29.87
CA GLU A 7 30.46 28.05 -29.88
C GLU A 7 29.93 27.32 -28.64
N GLU A 8 30.65 26.29 -28.14
CA GLU A 8 30.33 25.63 -26.87
C GLU A 8 30.49 26.57 -25.66
N VAL A 9 31.53 27.42 -25.67
CA VAL A 9 31.76 28.40 -24.60
C VAL A 9 30.63 29.44 -24.58
N ASP A 10 30.17 29.89 -25.74
CA ASP A 10 29.09 30.87 -25.84
C ASP A 10 27.72 30.24 -25.52
N ALA A 11 27.50 28.97 -25.89
CA ALA A 11 26.31 28.21 -25.48
C ALA A 11 26.24 28.04 -23.95
N ARG A 12 27.37 27.74 -23.30
CA ARG A 12 27.44 27.67 -21.82
C ARG A 12 27.14 29.01 -21.16
N LYS A 13 27.67 30.12 -21.68
CA LYS A 13 27.36 31.46 -21.16
C LYS A 13 25.87 31.78 -21.28
N LYS A 14 25.25 31.48 -22.43
CA LYS A 14 23.80 31.66 -22.64
C LYS A 14 22.96 30.77 -21.72
N ALA A 15 23.41 29.55 -21.43
CA ALA A 15 22.72 28.66 -20.50
C ALA A 15 22.73 29.21 -19.07
N VAL A 16 23.90 29.68 -18.59
CA VAL A 16 24.05 30.31 -17.27
C VAL A 16 23.20 31.58 -17.15
N GLU A 17 23.09 32.36 -18.22
CA GLU A 17 22.27 33.58 -18.22
C GLU A 17 20.77 33.27 -18.21
N ARG A 18 20.33 32.23 -18.92
CA ARG A 18 18.95 31.72 -18.85
C ARG A 18 18.61 31.19 -17.47
N GLU A 19 19.52 30.45 -16.83
CA GLU A 19 19.35 29.94 -15.46
C GLU A 19 19.12 31.08 -14.46
N LYS A 20 19.93 32.14 -14.53
CA LYS A 20 19.74 33.35 -13.70
C LYS A 20 18.40 34.05 -13.91
N ILE A 21 17.87 34.03 -15.13
CA ILE A 21 16.55 34.61 -15.43
C ILE A 21 15.44 33.74 -14.83
N ILE A 22 15.56 32.41 -14.97
CA ILE A 22 14.61 31.45 -14.41
C ILE A 22 14.58 31.56 -12.89
N ASP A 23 15.74 31.63 -12.22
CA ASP A 23 15.81 31.79 -10.76
C ASP A 23 15.13 33.07 -10.28
N LYS A 24 15.32 34.19 -11.00
CA LYS A 24 14.66 35.45 -10.67
C LYS A 24 13.14 35.37 -10.82
N GLU A 25 12.64 34.72 -11.87
CA GLU A 25 11.21 34.50 -12.05
C GLU A 25 10.65 33.52 -11.02
N PHE A 26 11.43 32.51 -10.61
CA PHE A 26 11.02 31.57 -9.57
C PHE A 26 10.83 32.27 -8.23
N VAL A 27 11.78 33.14 -7.83
CA VAL A 27 11.67 33.96 -6.61
C VAL A 27 10.46 34.88 -6.66
N ARG A 28 10.18 35.52 -7.81
CA ARG A 28 8.98 36.37 -7.97
C ARG A 28 7.68 35.57 -7.83
N ILE A 29 7.63 34.38 -8.39
CA ILE A 29 6.47 33.49 -8.27
C ILE A 29 6.30 33.03 -6.82
N GLU A 30 7.40 32.68 -6.14
CA GLU A 30 7.39 32.29 -4.73
C GLU A 30 6.86 33.41 -3.83
N ASP A 31 7.33 34.65 -4.04
CA ASP A 31 6.85 35.83 -3.32
C ASP A 31 5.35 36.08 -3.57
N ARG A 32 4.92 35.93 -4.82
CA ARG A 32 3.51 36.10 -5.21
C ARG A 32 2.63 35.02 -4.57
N VAL A 33 3.05 33.76 -4.60
CA VAL A 33 2.33 32.64 -3.97
C VAL A 33 2.31 32.82 -2.45
N GLY A 34 3.43 33.20 -1.85
CA GLY A 34 3.52 33.52 -0.43
C GLY A 34 2.57 34.65 -0.02
N GLY A 35 2.46 35.69 -0.86
CA GLY A 35 1.51 36.79 -0.69
C GLY A 35 0.05 36.32 -0.73
N VAL A 36 -0.32 35.53 -1.74
CA VAL A 36 -1.68 34.98 -1.88
C VAL A 36 -2.03 34.07 -0.69
N ILE A 37 -1.09 33.22 -0.25
CA ILE A 37 -1.29 32.35 0.92
C ILE A 37 -1.50 33.20 2.18
N LYS A 38 -0.74 34.28 2.36
CA LYS A 38 -0.88 35.18 3.50
C LYS A 38 -2.24 35.88 3.50
N GLU A 39 -2.68 36.36 2.34
CA GLU A 39 -3.99 37.00 2.18
C GLU A 39 -5.15 36.02 2.45
N GLN A 40 -5.07 34.80 1.90
CA GLN A 40 -6.03 33.74 2.17
C GLN A 40 -6.06 33.36 3.65
N ARG A 41 -4.90 33.23 4.29
CA ARG A 41 -4.81 33.00 5.74
C ARG A 41 -5.46 34.12 6.54
N SER A 42 -5.24 35.38 6.18
CA SER A 42 -5.88 36.53 6.84
C SER A 42 -7.40 36.53 6.67
N LYS A 43 -7.91 36.22 5.47
CA LYS A 43 -9.36 36.08 5.22
C LYS A 43 -9.95 34.97 6.07
N ILE A 44 -9.32 33.79 6.06
CA ILE A 44 -9.77 32.66 6.87
C ILE A 44 -9.72 33.00 8.37
N LEU A 45 -8.67 33.67 8.85
CA LEU A 45 -8.57 34.11 10.26
C LEU A 45 -9.68 35.09 10.65
N SER A 46 -10.13 35.92 9.70
CA SER A 46 -11.21 36.88 9.93
C SER A 46 -12.60 36.23 9.97
N TYR A 47 -12.83 35.18 9.16
CA TYR A 47 -14.10 34.46 9.11
C TYR A 47 -14.24 33.44 10.24
N PHE A 48 -13.15 32.76 10.61
CA PHE A 48 -13.18 31.60 11.51
C PHE A 48 -12.45 31.85 12.85
N GLY A 49 -11.96 33.07 13.09
CA GLY A 49 -11.16 33.41 14.26
C GLY A 49 -9.72 32.88 14.16
N PRO A 50 -8.91 32.94 15.24
CA PRO A 50 -7.62 32.29 15.27
C PRO A 50 -7.84 30.78 15.18
N LEU A 51 -7.88 30.27 13.95
CA LEU A 51 -7.69 28.85 13.70
C LEU A 51 -6.42 28.49 14.45
N VAL A 52 -6.58 27.61 15.45
CA VAL A 52 -5.45 26.96 16.10
C VAL A 52 -4.66 26.36 14.95
N GLN A 53 -3.58 27.04 14.57
CA GLN A 53 -2.63 26.49 13.63
C GLN A 53 -2.14 25.23 14.33
N GLU A 54 -2.63 24.07 13.92
CA GLU A 54 -1.95 22.83 14.17
C GLU A 54 -0.60 22.97 13.48
N LYS A 55 0.36 23.59 14.18
CA LYS A 55 1.78 23.48 13.88
C LYS A 55 2.01 22.00 13.69
N LYS A 56 2.23 21.55 12.45
CA LYS A 56 2.47 20.16 12.03
C LYS A 56 2.75 19.32 13.26
N ARG A 57 1.69 18.80 13.88
CA ARG A 57 1.80 18.13 15.17
C ARG A 57 2.49 16.83 14.82
N SER A 58 3.80 16.80 14.97
CA SER A 58 4.53 15.57 15.23
C SER A 58 3.68 14.87 16.27
N ALA A 59 3.05 13.79 15.83
CA ALA A 59 2.30 12.82 16.58
C ALA A 59 2.31 13.07 18.12
N TYR A 60 1.13 13.35 18.67
CA TYR A 60 0.75 13.26 20.09
C TYR A 60 0.99 14.48 20.98
N THR A 61 -0.04 15.34 21.02
CA THR A 61 -0.45 16.01 22.26
C THR A 61 -1.97 15.89 22.35
N ILE A 62 -2.44 14.68 22.67
CA ILE A 62 -3.84 14.45 23.03
C ILE A 62 -4.04 14.67 24.54
N LEU A 63 -2.99 14.53 25.36
CA LEU A 63 -3.12 14.68 26.80
C LEU A 63 -3.03 16.15 27.25
N GLY A 64 -4.17 16.68 27.69
CA GLY A 64 -4.17 17.70 28.73
C GLY A 64 -3.43 17.16 29.96
N SER A 65 -2.51 17.97 30.50
CA SER A 65 -1.83 17.86 31.81
C SER A 65 -1.05 16.57 32.17
N ALA A 66 -1.36 15.39 31.64
CA ALA A 66 -0.65 14.15 31.90
C ALA A 66 0.44 13.90 30.84
N LYS A 67 1.68 14.17 31.21
CA LYS A 67 2.89 14.12 30.36
C LYS A 67 3.37 12.71 29.98
N LYS A 68 2.50 11.80 29.53
CA LYS A 68 2.97 10.55 28.88
C LYS A 68 3.03 10.76 27.37
N LYS A 69 4.25 11.01 26.86
CA LYS A 69 4.53 11.06 25.43
C LYS A 69 4.97 9.68 24.97
N VAL A 70 4.13 9.00 24.20
CA VAL A 70 4.56 7.80 23.47
C VAL A 70 5.23 8.26 22.18
N ASP A 71 6.52 8.01 22.05
CA ASP A 71 7.27 8.38 20.85
C ASP A 71 7.09 7.33 19.73
N LEU A 72 6.19 7.62 18.78
CA LEU A 72 6.03 6.84 17.54
C LEU A 72 6.90 7.38 16.39
N SER A 73 7.87 8.27 16.64
CA SER A 73 8.89 8.63 15.63
C SER A 73 9.65 7.41 15.12
N ALA A 74 9.68 6.32 15.90
CA ALA A 74 10.20 5.02 15.50
C ALA A 74 9.53 4.47 14.23
N ARG A 75 8.25 4.79 13.96
CA ARG A 75 7.53 4.39 12.74
C ARG A 75 8.20 4.90 11.47
N THR A 76 8.85 6.06 11.54
CA THR A 76 9.58 6.65 10.40
C THR A 76 10.96 6.03 10.16
N LYS A 77 11.47 5.25 11.13
CA LYS A 77 12.84 4.70 11.16
C LYS A 77 12.87 3.18 10.89
N ILE A 78 11.71 2.52 10.86
CA ILE A 78 11.57 1.07 10.75
C ILE A 78 10.96 0.72 9.39
N CYS A 79 11.39 -0.38 8.78
CA CYS A 79 10.78 -0.90 7.55
C CYS A 79 9.38 -1.40 7.84
N LEU A 80 8.41 -1.05 6.99
CA LEU A 80 7.01 -1.44 7.17
C LEU A 80 6.64 -2.56 6.21
N PRO A 81 5.93 -3.61 6.65
CA PRO A 81 5.50 -4.67 5.76
C PRO A 81 4.28 -4.26 4.95
N PHE A 82 4.20 -4.74 3.70
CA PHE A 82 3.03 -4.59 2.84
C PHE A 82 2.87 -5.83 1.95
N SER A 83 1.65 -6.09 1.50
CA SER A 83 1.33 -7.16 0.56
C SER A 83 1.22 -6.63 -0.87
N VAL A 84 1.62 -7.46 -1.81
CA VAL A 84 1.43 -7.27 -3.25
C VAL A 84 0.70 -8.50 -3.76
N LYS A 85 -0.61 -8.38 -3.98
CA LYS A 85 -1.44 -9.43 -4.54
C LYS A 85 -1.36 -9.38 -6.07
N VAL A 86 -0.61 -10.29 -6.67
CA VAL A 86 -0.51 -10.43 -8.13
C VAL A 86 -1.72 -11.23 -8.63
N LYS A 87 -2.61 -10.58 -9.39
CA LYS A 87 -3.87 -11.20 -9.85
C LYS A 87 -3.67 -11.99 -11.13
N MET A 88 -3.28 -11.30 -12.20
CA MET A 88 -3.21 -11.89 -13.54
C MET A 88 -2.35 -11.09 -14.50
N LEU A 89 -1.91 -11.75 -15.58
CA LEU A 89 -1.35 -11.14 -16.78
C LEU A 89 -2.38 -11.25 -17.91
N ARG A 90 -2.65 -10.15 -18.62
CA ARG A 90 -3.54 -10.12 -19.80
C ARG A 90 -2.77 -9.86 -21.08
N CYS A 91 -3.31 -10.38 -22.19
CA CYS A 91 -2.73 -10.24 -23.53
C CYS A 91 -1.39 -10.96 -23.66
N VAL A 92 -1.30 -12.15 -23.06
CA VAL A 92 -0.07 -12.96 -23.05
C VAL A 92 -0.05 -13.96 -24.20
N LYS A 93 -1.22 -14.26 -24.77
CA LYS A 93 -1.42 -15.11 -25.94
C LYS A 93 -0.54 -14.67 -27.11
N ASP A 94 0.00 -15.67 -27.81
CA ASP A 94 0.90 -15.54 -28.96
C ASP A 94 2.25 -14.84 -28.70
N LYS A 95 2.50 -14.38 -27.47
CA LYS A 95 3.74 -13.67 -27.11
C LYS A 95 4.67 -14.44 -26.18
N ILE A 96 4.13 -15.37 -25.39
CA ILE A 96 4.92 -16.30 -24.60
C ILE A 96 4.59 -17.74 -25.03
N GLY A 97 5.59 -18.61 -25.00
CA GLY A 97 5.39 -20.04 -25.29
C GLY A 97 4.78 -20.79 -24.11
N ALA A 98 4.36 -22.03 -24.35
CA ALA A 98 3.97 -22.93 -23.26
C ALA A 98 5.18 -23.20 -22.34
N GLY A 99 4.94 -23.29 -21.03
CA GLY A 99 5.99 -23.53 -20.04
C GLY A 99 5.56 -23.21 -18.61
N VAL A 100 6.50 -23.36 -17.68
CA VAL A 100 6.29 -23.03 -16.27
C VAL A 100 6.82 -21.61 -16.00
N TYR A 101 5.97 -20.76 -15.45
CA TYR A 101 6.29 -19.36 -15.20
C TYR A 101 6.16 -19.00 -13.73
N VAL A 102 6.94 -17.99 -13.35
CA VAL A 102 6.96 -17.38 -12.02
C VAL A 102 7.06 -15.87 -12.15
N VAL A 103 6.33 -15.15 -11.29
CA VAL A 103 6.51 -13.71 -11.13
C VAL A 103 7.33 -13.43 -9.88
N LEU A 104 8.48 -12.79 -10.07
CA LEU A 104 9.33 -12.24 -9.01
C LEU A 104 8.97 -10.78 -8.76
N ALA A 105 8.88 -10.36 -7.51
CA ALA A 105 8.71 -8.96 -7.11
C ALA A 105 9.81 -8.55 -6.13
N GLU A 106 10.54 -7.49 -6.47
CA GLU A 106 11.64 -6.98 -5.65
C GLU A 106 11.58 -5.47 -5.50
N ILE A 107 12.03 -4.95 -4.36
CA ILE A 107 12.16 -3.51 -4.15
C ILE A 107 13.54 -3.07 -4.63
N ILE A 108 13.57 -2.06 -5.48
CA ILE A 108 14.80 -1.45 -6.03
C ILE A 108 14.92 0.01 -5.59
N GLU A 109 16.16 0.52 -5.54
CA GLU A 109 16.41 1.91 -5.16
C GLU A 109 15.96 2.93 -6.23
N ARG A 110 16.08 2.55 -7.50
CA ARG A 110 15.69 3.28 -8.71
C ARG A 110 15.56 2.29 -9.87
N ILE A 111 14.89 2.67 -10.95
CA ILE A 111 14.87 1.87 -12.19
C ILE A 111 16.32 1.70 -12.69
N GLY A 112 16.73 0.46 -12.97
CA GLY A 112 18.12 0.10 -13.28
C GLY A 112 19.07 0.16 -12.08
N GLY A 113 18.54 0.23 -10.85
CA GLY A 113 19.30 0.25 -9.61
C GLY A 113 19.32 -1.09 -8.88
N GLY A 114 20.12 -1.17 -7.81
CA GLY A 114 20.23 -2.37 -7.01
C GLY A 114 18.98 -2.71 -6.19
N SER A 115 18.82 -4.01 -5.90
CA SER A 115 17.80 -4.54 -5.00
C SER A 115 18.07 -4.11 -3.55
N VAL A 116 17.03 -3.69 -2.86
CA VAL A 116 17.10 -3.31 -1.45
C VAL A 116 16.90 -4.55 -0.59
N MET A 117 17.96 -4.98 0.08
CA MET A 117 17.94 -6.10 1.00
C MET A 117 17.81 -5.61 2.44
N TYR A 118 16.89 -6.22 3.19
CA TYR A 118 16.71 -5.95 4.61
C TYR A 118 17.08 -7.18 5.43
N ASN A 119 17.71 -6.93 6.58
CA ASN A 119 17.93 -7.99 7.55
C ASN A 119 16.59 -8.32 8.22
N TYR A 120 16.02 -9.45 7.81
CA TYR A 120 14.73 -9.95 8.28
C TYR A 120 14.64 -10.04 9.81
N GLN A 121 15.67 -10.56 10.49
CA GLN A 121 15.66 -10.70 11.96
C GLN A 121 15.66 -9.36 12.66
N LYS A 122 16.44 -8.40 12.13
CA LYS A 122 16.47 -7.03 12.67
C LYS A 122 15.13 -6.33 12.46
N SER A 123 14.52 -6.49 11.28
CA SER A 123 13.20 -5.94 10.97
C SER A 123 12.12 -6.52 11.88
N MET A 124 12.13 -7.83 12.12
CA MET A 124 11.19 -8.52 13.01
C MET A 124 11.25 -7.95 14.44
N LYS A 125 12.44 -7.84 15.03
CA LYS A 125 12.64 -7.21 16.37
C LYS A 125 12.18 -5.77 16.42
N ASN A 126 12.46 -5.00 15.38
CA ASN A 126 12.04 -3.61 15.31
C ASN A 126 10.51 -3.48 15.21
N LEU A 127 9.86 -4.33 14.41
CA LEU A 127 8.41 -4.37 14.25
C LEU A 127 7.72 -4.77 15.55
N HIS A 128 8.25 -5.76 16.27
CA HIS A 128 7.74 -6.16 17.59
C HIS A 128 7.78 -5.01 18.60
N LYS A 129 8.93 -4.32 18.71
CA LYS A 129 9.06 -3.13 19.57
C LYS A 129 8.10 -2.01 19.18
N LEU A 130 7.85 -1.84 17.88
CA LEU A 130 6.91 -0.85 17.38
C LEU A 130 5.45 -1.25 17.68
N LYS A 131 5.11 -2.54 17.58
CA LYS A 131 3.79 -3.08 17.96
C LYS A 131 3.47 -2.72 19.41
N GLY A 132 4.39 -2.98 20.35
CA GLY A 132 4.20 -2.61 21.77
C GLY A 132 3.96 -1.12 21.98
N LYS A 133 4.74 -0.25 21.31
CA LYS A 133 4.52 1.21 21.40
C LYS A 133 3.18 1.66 20.82
N ILE A 134 2.72 1.03 19.75
CA ILE A 134 1.44 1.35 19.11
C ILE A 134 0.29 0.96 20.04
N LEU A 135 0.34 -0.22 20.65
CA LEU A 135 -0.66 -0.66 21.61
C LEU A 135 -0.71 0.23 22.86
N GLU A 136 0.45 0.59 23.43
CA GLU A 136 0.50 1.53 24.57
C GLU A 136 -0.15 2.88 24.21
N TYR A 137 0.13 3.39 23.01
CA TYR A 137 -0.47 4.61 22.52
C TYR A 137 -2.00 4.50 22.37
N GLU A 138 -2.50 3.40 21.80
CA GLU A 138 -3.94 3.17 21.64
C GLU A 138 -4.66 3.07 22.99
N LYS A 139 -4.05 2.40 23.99
CA LYS A 139 -4.58 2.36 25.37
C LYS A 139 -4.67 3.75 25.98
N LEU A 140 -3.60 4.54 25.89
CA LEU A 140 -3.57 5.91 26.42
C LEU A 140 -4.59 6.80 25.72
N LYS A 141 -4.75 6.66 24.40
CA LYS A 141 -5.76 7.38 23.62
C LYS A 141 -7.18 7.05 24.11
N LEU A 142 -7.49 5.76 24.34
CA LEU A 142 -8.81 5.34 24.81
C LEU A 142 -9.10 5.83 26.23
N ARG A 143 -8.13 5.74 27.14
CA ARG A 143 -8.27 6.28 28.51
C ARG A 143 -8.58 7.78 28.49
N PHE A 144 -7.86 8.54 27.66
CA PHE A 144 -8.13 9.97 27.49
C PHE A 144 -9.54 10.24 26.96
N LEU A 145 -10.00 9.48 25.95
CA LEU A 145 -11.35 9.65 25.40
C LEU A 145 -12.42 9.36 26.46
N LYS A 146 -12.23 8.33 27.29
CA LYS A 146 -13.11 8.03 28.44
C LYS A 146 -13.11 9.18 29.46
N GLU A 147 -11.95 9.73 29.80
CA GLU A 147 -11.81 10.84 30.75
C GLU A 147 -12.48 12.14 30.28
N GLN A 148 -12.53 12.38 28.96
CA GLN A 148 -13.16 13.57 28.39
C GLN A 148 -14.68 13.42 28.18
N ASN A 149 -15.30 12.29 28.58
CA ASN A 149 -16.72 11.99 28.33
C ASN A 149 -17.13 12.20 26.86
N ILE A 150 -16.21 11.98 25.92
CA ILE A 150 -16.53 11.99 24.49
C ILE A 150 -17.17 10.63 24.20
N ASP A 151 -18.44 10.62 23.78
CA ASP A 151 -19.27 9.45 23.55
C ASP A 151 -18.57 8.37 22.70
N VAL A 152 -17.85 7.48 23.38
CA VAL A 152 -17.58 6.11 22.95
C VAL A 152 -18.48 5.28 23.84
N SER A 153 -19.36 4.46 23.27
CA SER A 153 -20.27 3.66 24.10
C SER A 153 -19.44 2.86 25.10
N THR A 154 -19.83 2.88 26.38
CA THR A 154 -19.04 2.30 27.48
C THR A 154 -18.72 0.84 27.21
N GLN A 155 -19.66 0.09 26.64
CA GLN A 155 -19.47 -1.31 26.23
C GLN A 155 -18.46 -1.50 25.09
N GLU A 156 -18.46 -0.63 24.07
CA GLU A 156 -17.47 -0.68 22.98
C GLU A 156 -16.06 -0.34 23.48
N SER A 157 -15.96 0.65 24.36
CA SER A 157 -14.70 1.10 24.93
C SER A 157 -14.08 0.09 25.91
N GLU A 158 -14.91 -0.74 26.55
CA GLU A 158 -14.49 -1.84 27.41
C GLU A 158 -14.03 -3.04 26.59
N GLY A 159 -14.76 -3.39 25.52
CA GLY A 159 -14.35 -4.46 24.60
C GLY A 159 -13.00 -4.18 23.91
N ILE A 160 -12.76 -2.94 23.48
CA ILE A 160 -11.48 -2.56 22.86
C ILE A 160 -10.35 -2.57 23.90
N MET A 161 -10.60 -2.11 25.13
CA MET A 161 -9.59 -2.16 26.20
C MET A 161 -9.20 -3.60 26.55
N ALA A 162 -10.17 -4.51 26.65
CA ALA A 162 -9.93 -5.93 26.90
C ALA A 162 -9.09 -6.56 25.78
N ALA A 163 -9.40 -6.28 24.51
CA ALA A 163 -8.62 -6.79 23.38
C ALA A 163 -7.17 -6.24 23.35
N LEU A 164 -6.97 -4.98 23.76
CA LEU A 164 -5.62 -4.41 23.88
C LEU A 164 -4.86 -4.98 25.09
N GLU A 165 -5.56 -5.36 26.16
CA GLU A 165 -4.98 -6.06 27.31
C GLU A 165 -4.51 -7.46 26.94
N GLU A 166 -5.35 -8.24 26.27
CA GLU A 166 -5.01 -9.55 25.70
C GLU A 166 -3.79 -9.46 24.76
N ALA A 167 -3.77 -8.48 23.84
CA ALA A 167 -2.64 -8.29 22.93
C ALA A 167 -1.32 -7.85 23.62
N GLU A 168 -1.39 -7.18 24.78
CA GLU A 168 -0.20 -6.87 25.58
C GLU A 168 0.29 -8.08 26.39
N GLU A 169 -0.63 -8.91 26.89
CA GLU A 169 -0.28 -10.18 27.54
C GLU A 169 0.44 -11.10 26.55
N GLU A 170 -0.07 -11.23 25.32
CA GLU A 170 0.61 -11.95 24.24
C GLU A 170 2.02 -11.42 23.97
N LEU A 171 2.19 -10.09 23.90
CA LEU A 171 3.50 -9.47 23.72
C LEU A 171 4.45 -9.77 24.89
N HIS A 172 3.97 -9.74 26.12
CA HIS A 172 4.78 -10.06 27.29
C HIS A 172 5.18 -11.53 27.32
N GLU A 173 4.30 -12.44 26.92
CA GLU A 173 4.64 -13.85 26.73
C GLU A 173 5.72 -14.03 25.65
N ASP A 174 5.58 -13.34 24.52
CA ASP A 174 6.54 -13.38 23.41
C ASP A 174 7.92 -12.85 23.83
N GLU A 175 7.99 -11.77 24.61
CA GLU A 175 9.26 -11.26 25.16
C GLU A 175 9.91 -12.28 26.12
N GLN A 176 9.12 -12.94 26.96
CA GLN A 176 9.63 -13.99 27.84
C GLN A 176 10.13 -15.20 27.04
N ARG A 177 9.43 -15.58 25.96
CA ARG A 177 9.87 -16.65 25.03
C ARG A 177 11.15 -16.26 24.30
N GLU A 178 11.30 -15.00 23.85
CA GLU A 178 12.52 -14.50 23.24
C GLU A 178 13.71 -14.62 24.21
N GLN A 179 13.55 -14.18 25.47
CA GLN A 179 14.59 -14.25 26.49
C GLN A 179 15.00 -15.70 26.82
N ARG A 180 14.04 -16.65 26.83
CA ARG A 180 14.32 -18.09 27.02
C ARG A 180 15.01 -18.74 25.82
N SER A 181 14.89 -18.16 24.62
CA SER A 181 15.44 -18.70 23.37
C SER A 181 16.87 -18.23 23.04
N ALA A 182 17.45 -17.32 23.83
CA ALA A 182 18.84 -16.91 23.70
C ALA A 182 19.80 -18.09 24.02
N PRO A 183 20.96 -18.24 23.35
CA PRO A 183 21.80 -19.41 23.49
C PRO A 183 22.55 -19.37 24.83
N ALA A 184 21.93 -19.91 25.87
CA ALA A 184 22.68 -20.43 27.00
C ALA A 184 23.38 -21.71 26.55
N SER A 185 24.70 -21.66 26.47
CA SER A 185 25.57 -22.81 26.26
C SER A 185 25.39 -23.82 27.40
N ARG A 186 24.37 -24.68 27.31
CA ARG A 186 24.26 -25.89 28.12
C ARG A 186 23.71 -27.02 27.26
N SER A 187 24.56 -28.01 27.04
CA SER A 187 24.21 -29.34 26.59
C SER A 187 23.13 -29.92 27.51
N SER A 188 21.91 -30.05 27.02
CA SER A 188 20.92 -30.98 27.59
C SER A 188 19.84 -31.25 26.56
N GLN A 189 19.41 -32.50 26.51
CA GLN A 189 18.45 -33.07 25.58
C GLN A 189 17.21 -32.18 25.42
N ARG A 190 17.01 -31.65 24.21
CA ARG A 190 15.84 -30.85 23.86
C ARG A 190 14.70 -31.82 23.56
N SER A 191 13.81 -32.01 24.52
CA SER A 191 12.50 -32.60 24.26
C SER A 191 11.79 -31.76 23.20
N LYS A 192 11.28 -32.42 22.16
CA LYS A 192 10.45 -31.81 21.12
C LYS A 192 9.16 -31.29 21.76
N GLN A 193 9.17 -30.05 22.25
CA GLN A 193 7.94 -29.31 22.48
C GLN A 193 7.34 -29.01 21.10
N GLN A 194 6.13 -29.52 20.87
CA GLN A 194 5.36 -29.28 19.66
C GLN A 194 5.22 -27.77 19.44
N ALA A 195 5.46 -27.35 18.20
CA ALA A 195 5.18 -25.98 17.75
C ALA A 195 3.70 -25.65 18.04
N PRO A 196 3.37 -24.38 18.32
CA PRO A 196 1.97 -23.98 18.39
C PRO A 196 1.29 -24.38 17.08
N GLU A 197 0.17 -25.09 17.17
CA GLU A 197 -0.67 -25.48 16.04
C GLU A 197 -1.38 -24.21 15.57
N ILE A 198 -0.72 -23.47 14.67
CA ILE A 198 -1.24 -22.22 14.11
C ILE A 198 -2.22 -22.60 13.02
N ASP A 199 -3.48 -22.16 13.18
CA ASP A 199 -4.53 -22.32 12.19
C ASP A 199 -4.20 -21.55 10.89
N GLU A 200 -3.91 -22.29 9.81
CA GLU A 200 -3.57 -21.74 8.49
C GLU A 200 -4.75 -21.01 7.81
N GLU A 201 -5.99 -21.26 8.25
CA GLU A 201 -7.17 -20.55 7.73
C GLU A 201 -7.22 -19.12 8.27
N LYS A 202 -6.86 -18.95 9.55
CA LYS A 202 -6.91 -17.66 10.25
C LYS A 202 -5.64 -16.81 10.04
N PHE A 203 -4.48 -17.44 9.99
CA PHE A 203 -3.20 -16.73 9.98
C PHE A 203 -2.43 -16.95 8.68
N GLU A 204 -2.02 -15.86 8.02
CA GLU A 204 -1.14 -15.92 6.86
C GLU A 204 0.32 -15.82 7.28
N LYS A 205 1.14 -16.80 6.92
CA LYS A 205 2.58 -16.73 7.14
C LYS A 205 3.22 -15.68 6.23
N LEU A 206 3.93 -14.72 6.81
CA LEU A 206 4.62 -13.66 6.11
C LEU A 206 6.03 -14.09 5.68
N THR A 207 6.15 -14.57 4.45
CA THR A 207 7.43 -15.06 3.90
C THR A 207 8.18 -13.97 3.14
N PHE A 208 8.84 -13.04 3.85
CA PHE A 208 9.61 -11.95 3.21
C PHE A 208 10.87 -12.40 2.44
N LYS A 209 11.31 -13.65 2.65
CA LYS A 209 12.39 -14.26 1.86
C LYS A 209 11.90 -14.72 0.50
N GLN A 210 10.64 -15.13 0.41
CA GLN A 210 10.04 -15.58 -0.83
C GLN A 210 9.57 -14.36 -1.62
N ARG A 211 10.27 -14.07 -2.70
CA ARG A 211 9.98 -12.95 -3.59
C ARG A 211 9.29 -13.38 -4.89
N HIS A 212 8.89 -14.64 -4.98
CA HIS A 212 8.24 -15.22 -6.14
C HIS A 212 6.87 -15.80 -5.81
N THR A 213 5.97 -15.73 -6.80
CA THR A 213 4.77 -16.56 -6.83
C THR A 213 5.13 -18.04 -6.96
N ARG A 214 4.18 -18.92 -6.68
CA ARG A 214 4.27 -20.34 -6.97
C ARG A 214 4.42 -20.55 -8.47
N TYR A 215 5.00 -21.70 -8.80
CA TYR A 215 5.15 -22.19 -10.16
C TYR A 215 3.77 -22.38 -10.80
N ARG A 216 3.55 -21.76 -11.96
CA ARG A 216 2.29 -21.87 -12.69
C ARG A 216 2.55 -22.23 -14.14
N ASN A 217 1.86 -23.26 -14.61
CA ASN A 217 1.95 -23.69 -16.00
C ASN A 217 1.08 -22.77 -16.87
N PHE A 218 1.66 -22.34 -17.98
CA PHE A 218 0.94 -21.71 -19.07
C PHE A 218 0.97 -22.67 -20.27
N TYR A 219 -0.20 -23.07 -20.76
CA TYR A 219 -0.30 -24.09 -21.80
C TYR A 219 -0.32 -23.51 -23.22
N ALA A 220 -0.44 -22.18 -23.35
CA ALA A 220 -0.53 -21.47 -24.63
C ALA A 220 -1.62 -22.05 -25.54
N GLY A 221 -2.74 -22.46 -24.95
CA GLY A 221 -3.91 -22.94 -25.68
C GLY A 221 -4.63 -21.83 -26.45
N PHE A 222 -5.55 -22.23 -27.33
CA PHE A 222 -6.35 -21.28 -28.11
C PHE A 222 -7.20 -20.34 -27.24
N ASP A 223 -7.68 -20.81 -26.09
CA ASP A 223 -8.50 -20.03 -25.14
C ASP A 223 -7.66 -19.32 -24.04
N ASP A 224 -6.33 -19.52 -24.02
CA ASP A 224 -5.45 -19.00 -22.98
C ASP A 224 -5.04 -17.53 -23.26
N GLU A 225 -5.99 -16.60 -23.18
CA GLU A 225 -5.72 -15.16 -23.33
C GLU A 225 -5.09 -14.52 -22.08
N GLU A 226 -5.30 -15.15 -20.93
CA GLU A 226 -5.03 -14.61 -19.61
C GLU A 226 -4.26 -15.64 -18.77
N PHE A 227 -3.23 -15.17 -18.05
CA PHE A 227 -2.47 -15.99 -17.13
C PHE A 227 -2.80 -15.61 -15.69
N TYR A 228 -3.53 -16.49 -15.01
CA TYR A 228 -4.00 -16.29 -13.63
C TYR A 228 -2.98 -16.78 -12.61
N LEU A 229 -2.69 -15.94 -11.62
CA LEU A 229 -1.78 -16.24 -10.51
C LEU A 229 -2.55 -16.20 -9.17
N ASP A 230 -3.24 -15.08 -8.90
CA ASP A 230 -3.97 -14.75 -7.66
C ASP A 230 -3.21 -15.06 -6.36
N GLU A 231 -1.99 -14.53 -6.22
CA GLU A 231 -1.10 -14.83 -5.09
C GLU A 231 -0.55 -13.58 -4.41
N ASN A 232 -0.35 -13.68 -3.09
CA ASN A 232 0.18 -12.61 -2.25
C ASN A 232 1.70 -12.73 -2.10
N LEU A 233 2.42 -11.64 -2.36
CA LEU A 233 3.84 -11.49 -2.06
C LEU A 233 4.02 -10.47 -0.94
N TYR A 234 4.90 -10.74 0.01
CA TYR A 234 5.16 -9.85 1.14
C TYR A 234 6.51 -9.19 1.03
N LEU A 235 6.49 -7.86 1.04
CA LEU A 235 7.69 -7.04 0.89
C LEU A 235 7.83 -6.07 2.06
N LEU A 236 9.07 -5.62 2.28
CA LEU A 236 9.40 -4.65 3.32
C LEU A 236 9.67 -3.29 2.70
N TYR A 237 8.79 -2.34 2.96
CA TYR A 237 8.92 -0.95 2.56
C TYR A 237 10.11 -0.28 3.28
N PRO A 238 10.94 0.51 2.58
CA PRO A 238 11.99 1.30 3.21
C PRO A 238 11.45 2.21 4.32
N PRO A 239 12.19 2.44 5.41
CA PRO A 239 11.74 3.36 6.44
C PRO A 239 11.51 4.75 5.84
N MET A 240 10.44 5.45 6.24
CA MET A 240 10.01 6.71 5.62
C MET A 240 11.10 7.79 5.58
N ASN A 241 12.03 7.80 6.55
CA ASN A 241 13.16 8.73 6.56
C ASN A 241 14.22 8.45 5.47
N ARG A 242 14.23 7.24 4.91
CA ARG A 242 15.14 6.78 3.85
C ARG A 242 14.40 6.52 2.54
N ALA A 243 13.08 6.44 2.56
CA ALA A 243 12.27 6.29 1.37
C ALA A 243 12.51 7.46 0.41
N ARG A 244 12.81 7.13 -0.84
CA ARG A 244 13.04 8.07 -1.93
C ARG A 244 11.93 7.92 -2.96
N PRO A 245 11.56 8.99 -3.68
CA PRO A 245 10.62 8.90 -4.81
C PRO A 245 11.08 7.92 -5.90
N SER A 246 12.40 7.65 -5.95
CA SER A 246 12.98 6.68 -6.88
C SER A 246 12.74 5.23 -6.48
N ASN A 247 12.30 4.94 -5.25
CA ASN A 247 12.07 3.57 -4.83
C ASN A 247 10.91 2.96 -5.61
N CYS A 248 11.14 1.78 -6.18
CA CYS A 248 10.17 1.10 -7.02
C CYS A 248 10.07 -0.39 -6.67
N ILE A 249 8.95 -1.01 -7.03
CA ILE A 249 8.80 -2.46 -7.11
C ILE A 249 9.10 -2.86 -8.55
N GLN A 250 10.07 -3.74 -8.73
CA GLN A 250 10.36 -4.38 -10.00
C GLN A 250 9.72 -5.76 -10.03
N PHE A 251 8.98 -6.02 -11.09
CA PHE A 251 8.39 -7.30 -11.40
C PHE A 251 9.17 -7.94 -12.53
N ARG A 252 9.49 -9.24 -12.39
CA ARG A 252 10.10 -10.05 -13.44
C ARG A 252 9.26 -11.30 -13.67
N LEU A 253 8.90 -11.55 -14.92
CA LEU A 253 8.30 -12.81 -15.35
C LEU A 253 9.42 -13.72 -15.81
N VAL A 254 9.61 -14.85 -15.13
CA VAL A 254 10.66 -15.82 -15.41
C VAL A 254 10.02 -17.09 -15.92
N LYS A 255 10.52 -17.59 -17.06
CA LYS A 255 10.23 -18.92 -17.56
C LYS A 255 11.29 -19.86 -16.97
N LEU A 256 10.83 -20.92 -16.34
CA LEU A 256 11.73 -21.91 -15.77
C LEU A 256 12.22 -22.88 -16.83
N SER A 257 13.45 -23.36 -16.61
CA SER A 257 14.06 -24.43 -17.39
C SER A 257 13.12 -25.64 -17.44
N ASP A 258 12.93 -26.19 -18.64
CA ASP A 258 12.19 -27.42 -18.90
C ASP A 258 13.16 -28.46 -19.48
N GLU A 259 12.74 -29.68 -19.79
CA GLU A 259 13.62 -30.70 -20.40
C GLU A 259 14.32 -30.21 -21.70
N LYS A 260 13.76 -29.20 -22.37
CA LYS A 260 14.29 -28.59 -23.60
C LYS A 260 15.16 -27.35 -23.38
N ASP A 261 14.97 -26.65 -22.27
CA ASP A 261 15.62 -25.37 -21.97
C ASP A 261 16.48 -25.53 -20.72
N ILE A 262 17.79 -25.30 -20.81
CA ILE A 262 18.75 -25.63 -19.72
C ILE A 262 18.79 -24.52 -18.65
N GLU A 263 18.36 -23.30 -18.98
CA GLU A 263 18.49 -22.13 -18.11
C GLU A 263 17.16 -21.40 -17.92
N ASP A 264 16.98 -20.79 -16.73
CA ASP A 264 15.85 -19.93 -16.43
C ASP A 264 16.00 -18.57 -17.14
N GLU A 265 14.98 -18.15 -17.90
CA GLU A 265 15.02 -16.92 -18.70
C GLU A 265 14.04 -15.89 -18.15
N VAL A 266 14.48 -14.62 -18.05
CA VAL A 266 13.56 -13.50 -17.77
C VAL A 266 12.87 -13.11 -19.08
N VAL A 267 11.62 -13.53 -19.23
CA VAL A 267 10.81 -13.26 -20.42
C VAL A 267 10.28 -11.83 -20.44
N ALA A 268 10.03 -11.27 -19.25
CA ALA A 268 9.48 -9.93 -19.15
C ALA A 268 9.83 -9.22 -17.86
N TRP A 269 9.76 -7.89 -17.88
CA TRP A 269 9.89 -7.09 -16.67
C TRP A 269 9.02 -5.84 -16.70
N GLY A 270 8.69 -5.34 -15.52
CA GLY A 270 7.95 -4.09 -15.35
C GLY A 270 8.26 -3.46 -14.00
N VAL A 271 7.97 -2.17 -13.88
CA VAL A 271 8.34 -1.41 -12.67
C VAL A 271 7.18 -0.53 -12.23
N PHE A 272 6.96 -0.47 -10.93
CA PHE A 272 5.91 0.31 -10.28
C PHE A 272 6.50 1.21 -9.19
N PRO A 273 6.20 2.53 -9.16
CA PRO A 273 6.74 3.40 -8.13
C PRO A 273 6.12 3.07 -6.76
N LEU A 274 6.91 3.04 -5.69
CA LEU A 274 6.40 2.79 -4.35
C LEU A 274 5.66 4.01 -3.77
N LEU A 275 6.10 5.21 -4.17
CA LEU A 275 5.57 6.49 -3.70
C LEU A 275 4.77 7.20 -4.80
N ASN A 276 3.72 7.90 -4.39
CA ASN A 276 2.99 8.84 -5.24
C ASN A 276 3.66 10.22 -5.27
N SER A 277 3.06 11.16 -6.01
CA SER A 277 3.50 12.57 -6.09
C SER A 277 3.47 13.30 -4.74
N GLU A 278 2.69 12.81 -3.78
CA GLU A 278 2.58 13.37 -2.43
C GLU A 278 3.58 12.74 -1.45
N LEU A 279 4.48 11.87 -1.93
CA LEU A 279 5.41 11.08 -1.13
C LEU A 279 4.72 10.14 -0.14
N ALA A 280 3.46 9.80 -0.40
CA ALA A 280 2.71 8.78 0.30
C ALA A 280 2.86 7.42 -0.41
N PHE A 281 2.69 6.35 0.35
CA PHE A 281 2.75 4.98 -0.16
C PHE A 281 1.58 4.72 -1.12
N ASN A 282 1.85 4.03 -2.24
CA ASN A 282 0.82 3.68 -3.22
C ASN A 282 0.00 2.48 -2.74
N GLU A 283 -1.31 2.69 -2.55
CA GLU A 283 -2.25 1.68 -2.06
C GLU A 283 -3.39 1.47 -3.07
N GLY A 284 -3.87 0.24 -3.17
CA GLY A 284 -5.00 -0.14 -4.03
C GLY A 284 -4.59 -0.96 -5.25
N ARG A 285 -5.42 -0.91 -6.30
CA ARG A 285 -5.32 -1.77 -7.49
C ARG A 285 -4.64 -1.05 -8.63
N PHE A 286 -3.63 -1.68 -9.20
CA PHE A 286 -2.80 -1.10 -10.25
C PHE A 286 -2.68 -2.01 -11.46
N LYS A 287 -2.37 -1.38 -12.59
CA LYS A 287 -2.03 -2.03 -13.85
C LYS A 287 -0.69 -1.50 -14.30
N ILE A 288 0.23 -2.39 -14.67
CA ILE A 288 1.50 -2.00 -15.29
C ILE A 288 1.74 -2.79 -16.58
N PRO A 289 2.38 -2.17 -17.59
CA PRO A 289 2.88 -2.89 -18.75
C PRO A 289 4.15 -3.68 -18.36
N LEU A 290 4.24 -4.92 -18.80
CA LEU A 290 5.48 -5.69 -18.82
C LEU A 290 6.12 -5.56 -20.20
N LEU A 291 7.41 -5.27 -20.23
CA LEU A 291 8.24 -5.20 -21.42
C LEU A 291 8.89 -6.57 -21.67
N PHE A 292 9.08 -6.90 -22.94
CA PHE A 292 9.72 -8.13 -23.37
C PHE A 292 11.24 -8.11 -23.11
N GLY A 293 11.79 -9.26 -22.70
CA GLY A 293 13.22 -9.51 -22.53
C GLY A 293 13.74 -9.30 -21.11
N ASP A 294 15.07 -9.32 -20.98
CA ASP A 294 15.78 -9.07 -19.73
C ASP A 294 15.62 -7.63 -19.22
N VAL A 295 15.88 -7.46 -17.92
CA VAL A 295 15.85 -6.15 -17.28
C VAL A 295 16.93 -5.26 -17.85
N ASP A 296 16.52 -4.16 -18.45
CA ASP A 296 17.45 -3.18 -19.02
C ASP A 296 17.86 -2.14 -17.97
N GLU A 297 19.13 -2.17 -17.58
CA GLU A 297 19.71 -1.26 -16.58
C GLU A 297 19.87 0.19 -17.09
N GLU A 298 19.87 0.41 -18.42
CA GLU A 298 19.97 1.76 -19.01
C GLU A 298 18.65 2.54 -18.84
N VAL A 299 17.54 1.83 -18.65
CA VAL A 299 16.23 2.43 -18.48
C VAL A 299 16.10 2.98 -17.06
N THR A 300 16.31 4.27 -16.90
CA THR A 300 16.26 4.95 -15.58
C THR A 300 14.98 5.71 -15.30
N LEU A 301 14.19 6.02 -16.34
CA LEU A 301 12.99 6.87 -16.25
C LEU A 301 11.76 6.18 -16.86
N TYR A 302 10.59 6.40 -16.25
CA TYR A 302 9.30 5.92 -16.79
C TYR A 302 9.00 6.47 -18.20
N ARG A 303 9.46 7.68 -18.50
CA ARG A 303 9.35 8.24 -19.86
C ARG A 303 10.11 7.41 -20.90
N ASN A 304 11.22 6.78 -20.51
CA ASN A 304 12.01 5.94 -21.42
C ASN A 304 11.25 4.64 -21.72
N ILE A 305 10.60 4.05 -20.71
CA ILE A 305 9.70 2.90 -20.87
C ILE A 305 8.57 3.25 -21.84
N GLN A 306 7.89 4.37 -21.61
CA GLN A 306 6.81 4.83 -22.49
C GLN A 306 7.31 5.10 -23.91
N GLY A 307 8.47 5.76 -24.06
CA GLY A 307 9.07 6.03 -25.36
C GLY A 307 9.43 4.77 -26.14
N ARG A 308 9.90 3.70 -25.45
CA ARG A 308 10.17 2.40 -26.08
C ARG A 308 8.90 1.75 -26.60
N VAL A 309 7.86 1.67 -25.78
CA VAL A 309 6.56 1.10 -26.18
C VAL A 309 5.94 1.91 -27.33
N MET A 310 6.05 3.24 -27.30
CA MET A 310 5.53 4.11 -28.38
C MET A 310 6.31 3.96 -29.69
N LYS A 311 7.62 3.71 -29.62
CA LYS A 311 8.46 3.53 -30.81
C LYS A 311 8.29 2.13 -31.41
N ASN A 312 8.15 1.12 -30.57
CA ASN A 312 7.94 -0.26 -30.97
C ASN A 312 6.93 -0.96 -30.03
N LEU A 313 5.75 -1.27 -30.56
CA LEU A 313 4.71 -1.96 -29.82
C LEU A 313 5.08 -3.41 -29.49
N ASP A 314 5.99 -4.03 -30.24
CA ASP A 314 6.46 -5.40 -29.98
C ASP A 314 7.30 -5.48 -28.70
N THR A 315 7.82 -4.34 -28.22
CA THR A 315 8.50 -4.27 -26.91
C THR A 315 7.53 -4.48 -25.74
N TRP A 316 6.23 -4.25 -25.94
CA TRP A 316 5.22 -4.52 -24.93
C TRP A 316 4.78 -5.99 -24.98
N LEU A 317 5.02 -6.71 -23.90
CA LEU A 317 4.57 -8.10 -23.75
C LEU A 317 3.10 -8.12 -23.31
N CYS A 318 2.80 -7.76 -22.08
CA CYS A 318 1.47 -7.95 -21.52
C CYS A 318 1.16 -6.89 -20.45
N ASN A 319 -0.09 -6.87 -19.96
CA ASN A 319 -0.45 -6.04 -18.82
C ASN A 319 -0.58 -6.90 -17.57
N MET A 320 0.14 -6.54 -16.51
CA MET A 320 0.00 -7.17 -15.20
C MET A 320 -0.93 -6.36 -14.30
N TYR A 321 -1.86 -7.06 -13.65
CA TYR A 321 -2.77 -6.51 -12.66
C TYR A 321 -2.40 -7.01 -11.27
N PHE A 322 -2.25 -6.08 -10.33
CA PHE A 322 -1.91 -6.39 -8.96
C PHE A 322 -2.56 -5.39 -8.00
N GLU A 323 -2.57 -5.74 -6.72
CA GLU A 323 -3.11 -4.92 -5.64
C GLU A 323 -2.06 -4.77 -4.55
N VAL A 324 -1.87 -3.56 -4.05
CA VAL A 324 -0.89 -3.24 -3.01
C VAL A 324 -1.64 -2.80 -1.77
N GLU A 325 -1.40 -3.48 -0.65
CA GLU A 325 -2.05 -3.17 0.63
C GLU A 325 -1.01 -3.09 1.76
N PRO A 326 -1.03 -2.04 2.58
CA PRO A 326 -0.16 -1.96 3.75
C PRO A 326 -0.62 -2.98 4.81
N LEU A 327 0.33 -3.66 5.45
CA LEU A 327 0.00 -4.56 6.55
C LEU A 327 -0.01 -3.79 7.87
N LEU A 328 -1.08 -3.97 8.63
CA LEU A 328 -1.23 -3.32 9.94
C LEU A 328 -0.34 -4.01 10.97
N ILE A 329 0.52 -3.23 11.63
CA ILE A 329 1.51 -3.74 12.58
C ILE A 329 0.83 -4.44 13.77
N GLN A 330 -0.35 -3.98 14.17
CA GLN A 330 -1.13 -4.54 15.26
C GLN A 330 -1.51 -6.01 14.99
N LYS A 331 -1.72 -6.39 13.72
CA LYS A 331 -2.09 -7.76 13.30
C LYS A 331 -0.91 -8.72 13.16
N LEU A 332 0.31 -8.23 13.37
CA LEU A 332 1.50 -9.06 13.23
C LEU A 332 1.64 -9.94 14.48
N ILE A 333 1.82 -11.23 14.25
CA ILE A 333 2.12 -12.23 15.27
C ILE A 333 3.55 -12.70 15.05
N PHE A 334 4.32 -12.83 16.13
CA PHE A 334 5.76 -13.09 16.07
C PHE A 334 6.06 -14.44 16.71
N ASP A 335 6.37 -15.45 15.90
CA ASP A 335 6.90 -16.71 16.41
C ASP A 335 8.43 -16.61 16.54
N TRP A 336 8.89 -16.33 17.75
CA TRP A 336 10.31 -16.23 18.07
C TRP A 336 11.05 -17.58 18.02
N GLN A 337 10.36 -18.71 18.21
CA GLN A 337 11.00 -20.03 18.21
C GLN A 337 11.43 -20.42 16.80
N ASN A 338 10.52 -20.25 15.84
CA ASN A 338 10.77 -20.54 14.43
C ASN A 338 11.36 -19.35 13.67
N ARG A 339 11.37 -18.16 14.28
CA ARG A 339 11.74 -16.87 13.66
C ARG A 339 10.80 -16.55 12.49
N GLU A 340 9.51 -16.78 12.67
CA GLU A 340 8.48 -16.61 11.64
C GLU A 340 7.51 -15.51 12.06
N MET A 341 6.94 -14.82 11.08
CA MET A 341 5.91 -13.82 11.32
C MET A 341 4.63 -14.26 10.63
N TYR A 342 3.50 -14.00 11.27
CA TYR A 342 2.18 -14.27 10.75
C TYR A 342 1.35 -13.00 10.75
N TYR A 343 0.35 -12.95 9.88
CA TYR A 343 -0.60 -11.86 9.78
C TYR A 343 -2.00 -12.39 9.98
N ASP A 344 -2.71 -11.80 10.94
CA ASP A 344 -4.12 -12.11 11.19
C ASP A 344 -4.99 -11.54 10.06
N LYS A 345 -5.59 -12.44 9.27
CA LYS A 345 -6.46 -12.07 8.14
C LYS A 345 -7.79 -11.48 8.62
N GLU A 346 -8.30 -11.90 9.78
CA GLU A 346 -9.65 -11.61 10.24
C GLU A 346 -9.77 -10.29 11.01
N GLN A 347 -8.75 -9.92 11.81
CA GLN A 347 -8.93 -8.89 12.83
C GLN A 347 -8.57 -7.45 12.44
N LEU A 348 -9.33 -6.77 11.56
CA LEU A 348 -9.46 -5.29 11.66
C LEU A 348 -10.72 -4.66 11.07
N ASN A 349 -11.71 -5.45 10.67
CA ASN A 349 -13.06 -4.90 10.47
C ASN A 349 -13.70 -4.44 11.79
N LYS A 350 -13.08 -4.74 12.95
CA LYS A 350 -13.60 -4.37 14.28
C LYS A 350 -12.99 -3.13 14.95
N ILE A 351 -11.90 -2.56 14.45
CA ILE A 351 -11.26 -1.38 15.08
C ILE A 351 -11.26 -0.16 14.15
N HIS A 352 -11.07 -0.35 12.84
CA HIS A 352 -11.11 0.76 11.86
C HIS A 352 -12.48 0.99 11.21
N GLY A 353 -13.34 -0.04 11.14
CA GLY A 353 -14.73 0.10 10.71
C GLY A 353 -15.60 0.95 11.64
N TYR A 354 -15.13 1.24 12.85
CA TYR A 354 -15.84 2.01 13.86
C TYR A 354 -15.41 3.48 13.93
N VAL A 355 -14.28 3.87 13.32
CA VAL A 355 -13.86 5.28 13.24
C VAL A 355 -14.39 5.95 11.97
N LEU A 356 -14.87 5.18 10.98
CA LEU A 356 -15.44 5.67 9.72
C LEU A 356 -16.97 5.48 9.59
N LYS A 357 -17.68 5.12 10.66
CA LYS A 357 -19.15 5.18 10.70
C LYS A 357 -19.65 6.40 11.48
N ARG A 358 -19.47 7.57 10.87
CA ARG A 358 -20.21 8.84 11.01
C ARG A 358 -19.70 9.64 9.79
N GLU A 359 -20.43 9.75 8.69
CA GLU A 359 -21.77 10.31 8.54
C GLU A 359 -22.58 9.46 7.55
N GLU A 360 -23.60 8.74 8.04
CA GLU A 360 -24.81 8.56 7.25
C GLU A 360 -25.69 9.75 7.61
N ASP A 361 -26.05 10.55 6.61
CA ASP A 361 -26.89 11.75 6.75
C ASP A 361 -28.15 11.43 7.58
N PRO A 362 -28.46 12.19 8.66
CA PRO A 362 -29.66 11.96 9.46
C PRO A 362 -30.98 12.29 8.74
N ASP A 363 -30.95 12.78 7.50
CA ASP A 363 -32.12 13.38 6.83
C ASP A 363 -32.97 12.41 6.00
N GLN A 364 -32.76 11.09 6.07
CA GLN A 364 -33.63 10.13 5.37
C GLN A 364 -34.78 9.53 6.20
N ASN A 365 -34.97 9.95 7.45
CA ASN A 365 -36.08 9.46 8.31
C ASN A 365 -37.01 10.57 8.81
N MET A 366 -37.33 11.55 7.96
CA MET A 366 -38.49 12.42 8.18
C MET A 366 -39.64 11.96 7.30
N ALA A 367 -40.68 11.46 7.97
CA ALA A 367 -41.97 11.07 7.43
C ALA A 367 -42.54 12.12 6.46
N GLN A 368 -43.11 11.65 5.35
CA GLN A 368 -43.99 12.46 4.51
C GLN A 368 -45.22 12.89 5.34
N PRO A 369 -45.56 14.20 5.42
CA PRO A 369 -46.84 14.61 5.93
C PRO A 369 -47.91 14.46 4.84
N ASN A 370 -49.07 13.99 5.29
CA ASN A 370 -50.31 13.83 4.55
C ASN A 370 -50.62 14.98 3.57
N ALA A 371 -50.70 14.67 2.28
CA ALA A 371 -51.43 15.50 1.33
C ALA A 371 -52.92 15.12 1.39
N VAL A 372 -53.68 16.08 1.88
CA VAL A 372 -55.13 16.11 2.03
C VAL A 372 -55.81 15.86 0.68
N ARG A 373 -56.85 15.01 0.74
CA ARG A 373 -57.91 14.88 -0.27
C ARG A 373 -58.52 16.26 -0.57
N GLU A 374 -58.45 16.70 -1.81
CA GLU A 374 -59.52 17.51 -2.39
C GLU A 374 -60.06 16.86 -3.65
N SER A 375 -61.37 16.69 -3.63
CA SER A 375 -62.22 16.02 -4.61
C SER A 375 -62.91 17.06 -5.48
N PHE A 376 -62.62 17.07 -6.78
CA PHE A 376 -63.50 17.47 -7.88
C PHE A 376 -62.95 16.72 -9.12
N GLY A 377 -63.62 15.81 -9.80
CA GLY A 377 -65.01 15.76 -10.24
C GLY A 377 -65.03 15.96 -11.76
N GLY A 378 -65.20 14.89 -12.55
CA GLY A 378 -65.59 15.01 -13.97
C GLY A 378 -64.92 14.10 -15.00
N GLN A 379 -65.50 12.92 -15.19
CA GLN A 379 -65.82 12.24 -16.46
C GLN A 379 -64.75 12.13 -17.58
N SER A 380 -64.40 10.89 -17.95
CA SER A 380 -64.94 10.24 -19.18
C SER A 380 -64.22 8.90 -19.45
N ALA A 381 -64.99 7.97 -20.00
CA ALA A 381 -64.71 6.55 -20.15
C ALA A 381 -63.94 6.18 -21.43
N ARG A 382 -63.20 5.07 -21.37
CA ARG A 382 -63.08 3.97 -22.37
C ARG A 382 -61.88 3.09 -21.98
N SER A 383 -62.08 1.92 -21.37
CA SER A 383 -62.27 0.62 -22.05
C SER A 383 -61.30 0.39 -23.21
N SER A 384 -60.29 -0.47 -23.04
CA SER A 384 -60.40 -1.86 -23.51
C SER A 384 -59.11 -2.67 -23.30
N ARG A 385 -59.31 -3.76 -22.59
CA ARG A 385 -58.57 -5.03 -22.52
C ARG A 385 -58.27 -5.59 -23.93
N LEU A 386 -57.04 -5.98 -24.29
CA LEU A 386 -56.79 -7.21 -25.09
C LEU A 386 -55.30 -7.62 -25.23
N LYS A 387 -55.04 -8.79 -24.62
CA LYS A 387 -54.12 -9.90 -24.91
C LYS A 387 -53.03 -9.79 -25.99
N ARG A 388 -51.82 -10.16 -25.55
CA ARG A 388 -50.83 -11.09 -26.13
C ARG A 388 -51.21 -11.73 -27.49
N LYS A 389 -50.26 -11.70 -28.43
CA LYS A 389 -49.90 -12.87 -29.26
C LYS A 389 -48.43 -12.82 -29.67
N ARG A 390 -47.73 -13.93 -29.40
CA ARG A 390 -46.48 -14.35 -30.04
C ARG A 390 -46.76 -14.63 -31.52
N SER A 391 -45.82 -14.32 -32.40
CA SER A 391 -45.69 -14.99 -33.70
C SER A 391 -44.21 -15.18 -34.02
N THR A 392 -43.83 -16.45 -34.07
CA THR A 392 -42.63 -17.00 -34.65
C THR A 392 -42.76 -17.09 -36.17
N VAL A 393 -41.60 -17.22 -36.84
CA VAL A 393 -41.34 -17.71 -38.21
C VAL A 393 -41.42 -16.69 -39.36
N ARG A 394 -40.26 -16.29 -39.89
CA ARG A 394 -39.58 -17.01 -40.98
C ARG A 394 -38.07 -16.87 -40.88
#